data_AF-A0A3C1F1C6-F1
#
_entry.id   AF-A0A3C1F1C6-F1
#
_cell.length_a   1.000
_cell.length_b   1.000
_cell.length_c   1.000
_cell.angle_alpha   90.00
_cell.angle_beta   90.00
_cell.angle_gamma   90.00
#
_symmetry.space_group_name_H-M   'P 1'
#
loop_
_entity.id
_entity.type
_entity.pdbx_description
1 polymer ?
#
loop_
_entity_poly.entity_id
_entity_poly.type
_entity_poly.pdbx_seq_one_letter_code
_entity_poly.pdbx_strand_id
1 'polypeptide(L)'
;MHIAAVEKCKLCGTPVRIVRRADGSADHYEGLEKDEANALAPECPPPLREWLRTKRNGKKTVALVGSAYTTGGWAPYGECEVWSSNETHGKSWMQLGGVTAWFQLHPKWSFSKEHRWDHYGWLKQEHPFPIYMQRKYDDIPASAPFPLREIQRSLLGAMYRGEAAVEKAFTSTFSYQMALAVHLGFERIEVYGIELALEAEYVYQREAMAFWCGMANGRGIEVWIPEACGLLLAPLYGWEEVRKGDSGEILMPPEGWVDGG
;
A
#
# COMPACT_ATOMS: atom_id res chain seq x y z
N MET A 1 -12.86 -29.81 -0.67
CA MET A 1 -12.39 -29.24 -1.95
C MET A 1 -11.37 -28.16 -1.59
N HIS A 2 -10.07 -28.44 -1.76
CA HIS A 2 -9.03 -27.45 -1.48
C HIS A 2 -9.09 -26.38 -2.57
N ILE A 3 -9.44 -25.15 -2.21
CA ILE A 3 -9.44 -24.04 -3.16
C ILE A 3 -7.98 -23.70 -3.46
N ALA A 4 -7.56 -23.89 -4.72
CA ALA A 4 -6.21 -23.62 -5.17
C ALA A 4 -5.94 -22.11 -5.25
N ALA A 5 -4.69 -21.71 -5.05
CA ALA A 5 -4.22 -20.33 -5.14
C ALA A 5 -4.58 -19.68 -6.51
N VAL A 6 -4.76 -18.36 -6.52
CA VAL A 6 -4.95 -17.58 -7.74
C VAL A 6 -3.66 -17.58 -8.56
N GLU A 7 -3.73 -18.05 -9.79
CA GLU A 7 -2.64 -17.98 -10.77
C GLU A 7 -3.01 -17.03 -11.92
N LYS A 8 -2.02 -16.58 -12.70
CA LYS A 8 -2.27 -15.85 -13.95
C LYS A 8 -2.21 -16.80 -15.13
N CYS A 9 -3.21 -16.77 -16.01
CA CYS A 9 -3.18 -17.48 -17.28
C CYS A 9 -1.93 -17.06 -18.08
N LYS A 10 -1.11 -18.03 -18.48
CA LYS A 10 0.14 -17.77 -19.21
C LYS A 10 -0.06 -17.20 -20.62
N LEU A 11 -1.28 -17.27 -21.17
CA LEU A 11 -1.60 -16.80 -22.52
C LEU A 11 -2.16 -15.38 -22.54
N CYS A 12 -3.08 -15.04 -21.64
CA CYS A 12 -3.78 -13.76 -21.65
C CYS A 12 -3.64 -12.95 -20.35
N GLY A 13 -3.00 -13.50 -19.31
CA GLY A 13 -2.81 -12.83 -18.02
C GLY A 13 -4.03 -12.83 -17.10
N THR A 14 -5.19 -13.32 -17.55
CA THR A 14 -6.42 -13.40 -16.74
C THR A 14 -6.19 -14.23 -15.46
N PRO A 15 -6.66 -13.78 -14.29
CA PRO A 15 -6.65 -14.59 -13.07
C PRO A 15 -7.44 -15.90 -13.27
N VAL A 16 -6.84 -17.01 -12.87
CA VAL A 16 -7.44 -18.35 -12.96
C VAL A 16 -7.24 -19.11 -11.65
N ARG A 17 -8.13 -20.06 -11.36
CA ARG A 17 -7.87 -21.12 -10.38
C ARG A 17 -7.60 -22.43 -11.10
N ILE A 18 -6.61 -23.20 -10.62
CA ILE A 18 -6.36 -24.56 -11.13
C ILE A 18 -7.25 -25.54 -10.36
N VAL A 19 -8.21 -26.13 -11.05
CA VAL A 19 -8.98 -27.26 -10.52
C VAL A 19 -8.08 -28.50 -10.58
N ARG A 20 -7.90 -29.18 -9.44
CA ARG A 20 -7.04 -30.37 -9.33
C ARG A 20 -7.89 -31.62 -9.11
N ARG A 21 -7.46 -32.74 -9.71
CA ARG A 21 -8.05 -34.07 -9.47
C ARG A 21 -7.71 -34.58 -8.07
N ALA A 22 -8.33 -35.69 -7.67
CA ALA A 22 -8.08 -36.32 -6.37
C ALA A 22 -6.61 -36.73 -6.15
N ASP A 23 -5.87 -36.98 -7.23
CA ASP A 23 -4.44 -37.32 -7.22
C ASP A 23 -3.52 -36.07 -7.20
N GLY A 24 -4.08 -34.86 -7.16
CA GLY A 24 -3.35 -33.59 -7.14
C GLY A 24 -2.91 -33.07 -8.53
N SER A 25 -3.12 -33.85 -9.61
CA SER A 25 -2.85 -33.40 -10.98
C SER A 25 -3.78 -32.26 -11.39
N ALA A 26 -3.29 -31.36 -12.26
CA ALA A 26 -4.12 -30.29 -12.82
C ALA A 26 -5.18 -30.90 -13.75
N ASP A 27 -6.44 -30.55 -13.54
CA ASP A 27 -7.56 -30.96 -14.38
C ASP A 27 -7.84 -29.91 -15.45
N HIS A 28 -8.28 -28.74 -15.03
CA HIS A 28 -8.58 -27.61 -15.91
C HIS A 28 -8.39 -26.27 -15.19
N TYR A 29 -8.32 -25.19 -15.97
CA TYR A 29 -8.22 -23.82 -15.49
C TYR A 29 -9.58 -23.16 -15.58
N GLU A 30 -10.05 -22.55 -14.51
CA GLU A 30 -11.28 -21.76 -14.51
C GLU A 30 -10.91 -20.29 -14.40
N GLY A 31 -11.44 -19.48 -15.31
CA GLY A 31 -11.33 -18.01 -15.24
C GLY A 31 -12.04 -17.51 -13.99
N LEU A 32 -11.38 -16.63 -13.26
CA LEU A 32 -11.98 -15.99 -12.09
C LEU A 32 -12.57 -14.65 -12.53
N GLU A 33 -13.85 -14.45 -12.23
CA GLU A 33 -14.44 -13.12 -12.29
C GLU A 33 -13.72 -12.19 -11.31
N LYS A 34 -13.73 -10.88 -11.57
CA LYS A 34 -12.97 -9.90 -10.76
C LYS A 34 -13.28 -10.03 -9.27
N ASP A 35 -14.55 -10.27 -8.92
CA ASP A 35 -14.99 -10.43 -7.53
C ASP A 35 -14.57 -11.79 -6.91
N GLU A 36 -14.42 -12.84 -7.71
CA GLU A 36 -13.91 -14.14 -7.27
C GLU A 36 -12.38 -14.15 -7.11
N ALA A 37 -11.65 -13.51 -8.03
CA ALA A 37 -10.20 -13.31 -7.90
C ALA A 37 -9.88 -12.47 -6.65
N ASN A 38 -10.72 -11.48 -6.38
CA ASN A 38 -10.68 -10.68 -5.18
C ASN A 38 -10.97 -11.51 -3.90
N ALA A 39 -11.87 -12.50 -3.96
CA ALA A 39 -12.15 -13.36 -2.81
C ALA A 39 -10.97 -14.26 -2.39
N LEU A 40 -9.98 -14.43 -3.27
CA LEU A 40 -8.86 -15.37 -3.11
C LEU A 40 -7.51 -14.65 -2.98
N ALA A 41 -7.45 -13.54 -2.23
CA ALA A 41 -6.24 -12.73 -2.08
C ALA A 41 -4.99 -13.62 -1.94
N PRO A 42 -4.02 -13.51 -2.86
CA PRO A 42 -2.88 -14.42 -2.92
C PRO A 42 -2.10 -14.36 -1.62
N GLU A 43 -1.56 -15.50 -1.19
CA GLU A 43 -0.62 -15.54 -0.07
C GLU A 43 0.77 -15.05 -0.48
N CYS A 44 1.51 -14.50 0.48
CA CYS A 44 2.91 -14.16 0.27
C CYS A 44 3.70 -15.42 -0.06
N PRO A 45 4.47 -15.47 -1.18
CA PRO A 45 5.28 -16.62 -1.53
C PRO A 45 6.20 -17.03 -0.36
N PRO A 46 6.28 -18.33 0.02
CA PRO A 46 7.02 -18.76 1.21
C PRO A 46 8.48 -18.27 1.28
N PRO A 47 9.28 -18.30 0.17
CA PRO A 47 10.65 -17.76 0.21
C PRO A 47 10.70 -16.26 0.52
N LEU A 48 9.76 -15.49 -0.02
CA LEU A 48 9.66 -14.05 0.25
C LEU A 48 9.19 -13.80 1.69
N ARG A 49 8.20 -14.55 2.18
CA ARG A 49 7.72 -14.46 3.57
C ARG A 49 8.86 -14.72 4.56
N GLU A 50 9.67 -15.75 4.31
CA GLU A 50 10.82 -16.06 5.15
C GLU A 50 11.88 -14.96 5.09
N TRP A 51 12.22 -14.49 3.88
CA TRP A 51 13.14 -13.37 3.72
C TRP A 51 12.66 -12.12 4.48
N LEU A 52 11.37 -11.77 4.37
CA LEU A 52 10.78 -10.64 5.10
C LEU A 52 10.94 -10.82 6.62
N ARG A 53 10.62 -12.00 7.15
CA ARG A 53 10.83 -12.31 8.58
C ARG A 53 12.29 -12.09 9.01
N THR A 54 13.26 -12.55 8.22
CA THR A 54 14.68 -12.30 8.53
C THR A 54 15.03 -10.81 8.52
N LYS A 55 14.40 -10.01 7.64
CA LYS A 55 14.63 -8.57 7.56
C LYS A 55 14.00 -7.78 8.70
N ARG A 56 12.92 -8.29 9.30
CA ARG A 56 12.27 -7.70 10.49
C ARG A 56 13.01 -8.03 11.79
N ASN A 57 13.76 -9.14 11.84
CA ASN A 57 14.37 -9.61 13.07
C ASN A 57 15.23 -8.51 13.75
N GLY A 58 14.93 -8.24 15.02
CA GLY A 58 15.61 -7.22 15.82
C GLY A 58 15.25 -5.76 15.50
N LYS A 59 14.27 -5.50 14.62
CA LYS A 59 13.85 -4.14 14.23
C LYS A 59 12.43 -3.82 14.65
N LYS A 60 12.21 -2.61 15.15
CA LYS A 60 10.87 -2.02 15.27
C LYS A 60 10.29 -1.83 13.87
N THR A 61 9.39 -2.75 13.48
CA THR A 61 8.81 -2.82 12.13
C THR A 61 7.33 -2.47 12.13
N VAL A 62 6.88 -1.74 11.11
CA VAL A 62 5.46 -1.55 10.80
C VAL A 62 5.12 -1.95 9.37
N ALA A 63 4.02 -2.67 9.20
CA ALA A 63 3.39 -2.98 7.94
C ALA A 63 2.21 -2.04 7.67
N LEU A 64 2.23 -1.34 6.54
CA LEU A 64 1.14 -0.50 6.05
C LEU A 64 0.29 -1.31 5.09
N VAL A 65 -1.00 -1.45 5.38
CA VAL A 65 -1.91 -2.34 4.65
C VAL A 65 -3.05 -1.54 4.02
N GLY A 66 -3.09 -1.55 2.70
CA GLY A 66 -4.12 -0.94 1.87
C GLY A 66 -5.15 -1.94 1.33
N SER A 67 -5.87 -1.51 0.29
CA SER A 67 -7.08 -2.17 -0.19
C SER A 67 -6.91 -3.06 -1.41
N ALA A 68 -5.73 -3.06 -2.04
CA ALA A 68 -5.52 -3.84 -3.24
C ALA A 68 -5.15 -5.29 -2.93
N TYR A 69 -5.74 -6.17 -3.75
CA TYR A 69 -5.79 -7.61 -3.52
C TYR A 69 -4.45 -8.29 -3.81
N THR A 70 -3.68 -7.72 -4.74
CA THR A 70 -2.41 -8.27 -5.24
C THR A 70 -1.41 -8.56 -4.14
N THR A 71 -1.30 -7.69 -3.14
CA THR A 71 -0.36 -7.87 -2.03
C THR A 71 -0.97 -7.62 -0.64
N GLY A 72 -2.23 -7.18 -0.56
CA GLY A 72 -2.89 -6.93 0.73
C GLY A 72 -2.94 -8.17 1.63
N GLY A 73 -3.16 -9.36 1.04
CA GLY A 73 -3.17 -10.64 1.75
C GLY A 73 -1.80 -11.11 2.26
N TRP A 74 -0.72 -10.40 1.93
CA TRP A 74 0.64 -10.74 2.36
C TRP A 74 1.02 -10.12 3.71
N ALA A 75 0.16 -9.26 4.26
CA ALA A 75 0.42 -8.53 5.48
C ALA A 75 0.73 -9.48 6.66
N PRO A 76 1.76 -9.15 7.48
CA PRO A 76 2.31 -10.04 8.50
C PRO A 76 1.61 -9.91 9.85
N TYR A 77 0.30 -10.15 9.88
CA TYR A 77 -0.50 -10.04 11.11
C TYR A 77 0.09 -10.88 12.25
N GLY A 78 0.25 -10.26 13.42
CA GLY A 78 0.82 -10.89 14.61
C GLY A 78 2.35 -11.00 14.63
N GLU A 79 3.06 -10.60 13.57
CA GLU A 79 4.53 -10.62 13.54
C GLU A 79 5.16 -9.24 13.80
N CYS A 80 4.46 -8.14 13.49
CA CYS A 80 4.88 -6.77 13.74
C CYS A 80 3.67 -5.83 13.89
N GLU A 81 3.92 -4.52 14.01
CA GLU A 81 2.87 -3.51 13.97
C GLU A 81 2.18 -3.54 12.60
N VAL A 82 0.85 -3.53 12.56
CA VAL A 82 0.07 -3.55 11.33
C VAL A 82 -0.92 -2.42 11.32
N TRP A 83 -0.77 -1.50 10.38
CA TRP A 83 -1.62 -0.32 10.24
C TRP A 83 -2.48 -0.42 8.99
N SER A 84 -3.77 -0.21 9.15
CA SER A 84 -4.71 -0.18 8.01
C SER A 84 -5.61 1.04 8.05
N SER A 85 -6.55 1.15 7.10
CA SER A 85 -7.28 2.40 6.89
C SER A 85 -8.61 2.25 6.18
N ASN A 86 -9.47 3.27 6.31
CA ASN A 86 -10.70 3.39 5.53
C ASN A 86 -11.59 2.13 5.65
N GLU A 87 -12.26 1.75 4.57
CA GLU A 87 -13.19 0.62 4.53
C GLU A 87 -12.49 -0.73 4.39
N THR A 88 -11.16 -0.82 4.62
CA THR A 88 -10.41 -2.07 4.44
C THR A 88 -10.81 -3.18 5.42
N HIS A 89 -11.55 -2.86 6.49
CA HIS A 89 -12.13 -3.86 7.39
C HIS A 89 -13.13 -4.79 6.69
N GLY A 90 -13.70 -4.38 5.56
CA GLY A 90 -14.57 -5.23 4.75
C GLY A 90 -13.84 -6.13 3.75
N LYS A 91 -12.50 -6.12 3.73
CA LYS A 91 -11.69 -6.97 2.84
C LYS A 91 -11.54 -8.36 3.41
N SER A 92 -11.66 -9.38 2.54
CA SER A 92 -11.61 -10.80 2.95
C SER A 92 -10.28 -11.25 3.56
N TRP A 93 -9.18 -10.55 3.28
CA TRP A 93 -7.85 -10.85 3.85
C TRP A 93 -7.50 -10.00 5.07
N MET A 94 -8.37 -9.09 5.49
CA MET A 94 -8.11 -8.22 6.63
C MET A 94 -8.31 -9.00 7.93
N GLN A 95 -7.22 -9.22 8.69
CA GLN A 95 -7.28 -9.89 9.98
C GLN A 95 -7.32 -8.85 11.10
N LEU A 96 -8.52 -8.38 11.46
CA LEU A 96 -8.71 -7.29 12.44
C LEU A 96 -8.03 -7.56 13.79
N GLY A 97 -7.96 -8.81 14.24
CA GLY A 97 -7.27 -9.19 15.49
C GLY A 97 -5.76 -8.99 15.48
N GLY A 98 -5.14 -8.80 14.31
CA GLY A 98 -3.72 -8.52 14.15
C GLY A 98 -3.40 -7.06 13.82
N VAL A 99 -4.40 -6.17 13.78
CA VAL A 99 -4.22 -4.74 13.49
C VAL A 99 -3.89 -3.99 14.76
N THR A 100 -2.92 -3.08 14.70
CA THR A 100 -2.41 -2.30 15.84
C THR A 100 -2.71 -0.81 15.75
N ALA A 101 -3.04 -0.29 14.56
CA ALA A 101 -3.62 1.05 14.39
C ALA A 101 -4.49 1.14 13.13
N TRP A 102 -5.48 2.04 13.16
CA TRP A 102 -6.33 2.34 12.03
C TRP A 102 -6.26 3.81 11.65
N PHE A 103 -6.53 4.13 10.38
CA PHE A 103 -6.50 5.50 9.88
C PHE A 103 -7.79 5.82 9.13
N GLN A 104 -8.46 6.88 9.56
CA GLN A 104 -9.62 7.46 8.91
C GLN A 104 -9.46 8.98 8.82
N LEU A 105 -8.70 9.40 7.80
CA LEU A 105 -8.31 10.81 7.63
C LEU A 105 -9.24 11.59 6.70
N HIS A 106 -10.22 10.91 6.09
CA HIS A 106 -11.31 11.58 5.39
C HIS A 106 -12.09 12.49 6.37
N PRO A 107 -12.62 13.63 5.92
CA PRO A 107 -13.47 14.47 6.75
C PRO A 107 -14.75 13.73 7.17
N LYS A 108 -15.33 14.07 8.33
CA LYS A 108 -16.50 13.35 8.88
C LYS A 108 -17.67 13.23 7.91
N TRP A 109 -17.99 14.31 7.19
CA TRP A 109 -19.06 14.30 6.19
C TRP A 109 -18.84 13.27 5.08
N SER A 110 -17.60 12.85 4.82
CA SER A 110 -17.27 11.85 3.82
C SER A 110 -17.50 10.45 4.39
N PHE A 111 -16.87 10.10 5.52
CA PHE A 111 -16.95 8.74 6.06
C PHE A 111 -18.25 8.42 6.81
N SER A 112 -19.05 9.43 7.16
CA SER A 112 -20.35 9.22 7.83
C SER A 112 -21.51 9.00 6.84
N LYS A 113 -21.25 9.04 5.53
CA LYS A 113 -22.23 8.67 4.51
C LYS A 113 -22.49 7.17 4.54
N GLU A 114 -23.56 6.75 3.88
CA GLU A 114 -23.77 5.33 3.62
C GLU A 114 -22.61 4.80 2.78
N HIS A 115 -21.85 3.88 3.37
CA HIS A 115 -20.69 3.25 2.77
C HIS A 115 -20.90 1.75 2.71
N ARG A 116 -20.10 1.10 1.87
CA ARG A 116 -20.01 -0.36 1.87
C ARG A 116 -19.65 -0.85 3.28
N TRP A 117 -20.26 -1.96 3.69
CA TRP A 117 -19.95 -2.66 4.95
C TRP A 117 -20.24 -1.89 6.25
N ASP A 118 -21.12 -0.87 6.22
CA ASP A 118 -21.46 -0.05 7.39
C ASP A 118 -20.21 0.50 8.10
N HIS A 119 -19.32 1.13 7.32
CA HIS A 119 -18.05 1.63 7.83
C HIS A 119 -18.22 2.59 9.02
N TYR A 120 -19.20 3.49 8.95
CA TYR A 120 -19.44 4.43 10.04
C TYR A 120 -19.96 3.73 11.30
N GLY A 121 -20.87 2.75 11.18
CA GLY A 121 -21.28 1.92 12.30
C GLY A 121 -20.11 1.15 12.92
N TRP A 122 -19.22 0.61 12.08
CA TRP A 122 -17.99 -0.06 12.52
C TRP A 122 -17.06 0.89 13.31
N LEU A 123 -16.85 2.12 12.85
CA LEU A 123 -16.03 3.11 13.56
C LEU A 123 -16.56 3.43 14.97
N LYS A 124 -17.88 3.36 15.18
CA LYS A 124 -18.51 3.65 16.49
C LYS A 124 -18.34 2.52 17.52
N GLN A 125 -17.84 1.36 17.11
CA GLN A 125 -17.59 0.24 18.01
C GLN A 125 -16.34 0.49 18.86
N GLU A 126 -16.19 -0.31 19.92
CA GLU A 126 -14.94 -0.35 20.69
C GLU A 126 -13.86 -1.11 19.90
N HIS A 127 -12.67 -0.51 19.81
CA HIS A 127 -11.51 -1.11 19.13
C HIS A 127 -10.31 -1.12 20.06
N PRO A 128 -9.48 -2.17 20.06
CA PRO A 128 -8.31 -2.27 20.93
C PRO A 128 -7.12 -1.43 20.45
N PHE A 129 -7.27 -0.69 19.36
CA PHE A 129 -6.23 0.12 18.72
C PHE A 129 -6.74 1.56 18.47
N PRO A 130 -5.84 2.55 18.38
CA PRO A 130 -6.23 3.91 18.01
C PRO A 130 -6.69 3.97 16.55
N ILE A 131 -7.72 4.77 16.31
CA ILE A 131 -8.16 5.18 14.98
C ILE A 131 -7.70 6.63 14.77
N TYR A 132 -6.60 6.83 14.05
CA TYR A 132 -6.10 8.16 13.73
C TYR A 132 -7.02 8.89 12.75
N MET A 133 -7.51 10.04 13.19
CA MET A 133 -8.44 10.90 12.44
C MET A 133 -7.99 12.36 12.49
N GLN A 134 -8.68 13.24 11.77
CA GLN A 134 -8.39 14.68 11.81
C GLN A 134 -8.51 15.31 13.21
N ARG A 135 -9.33 14.71 14.08
CA ARG A 135 -9.55 15.12 15.48
C ARG A 135 -10.13 13.95 16.28
N LYS A 136 -10.19 14.08 17.62
CA LYS A 136 -11.03 13.24 18.47
C LYS A 136 -12.51 13.48 18.13
N TYR A 137 -13.30 12.41 18.09
CA TYR A 137 -14.75 12.45 17.94
C TYR A 137 -15.40 11.74 19.12
N ASP A 138 -16.42 12.37 19.72
CA ASP A 138 -17.09 11.85 20.90
C ASP A 138 -17.87 10.55 20.63
N ASP A 139 -18.35 10.38 19.40
CA ASP A 139 -19.14 9.22 18.97
C ASP A 139 -18.30 8.08 18.39
N ILE A 140 -16.96 8.22 18.33
CA ILE A 140 -16.02 7.21 17.83
C ILE A 140 -15.03 6.94 18.98
N PRO A 141 -15.29 5.95 19.85
CA PRO A 141 -14.54 5.75 21.10
C PRO A 141 -13.03 5.64 20.89
N ALA A 142 -12.61 4.89 19.88
CA ALA A 142 -11.21 4.66 19.55
C ALA A 142 -10.55 5.79 18.73
N SER A 143 -11.27 6.87 18.39
CA SER A 143 -10.69 7.98 17.62
C SER A 143 -9.53 8.65 18.37
N ALA A 144 -8.47 8.99 17.65
CA ALA A 144 -7.32 9.73 18.15
C ALA A 144 -6.94 10.82 17.14
N PRO A 145 -6.62 12.05 17.58
CA PRO A 145 -6.15 13.09 16.66
C PRO A 145 -4.80 12.68 16.05
N PHE A 146 -4.69 12.75 14.73
CA PHE A 146 -3.42 12.52 14.03
C PHE A 146 -2.46 13.69 14.28
N PRO A 147 -1.18 13.45 14.63
CA PRO A 147 -0.24 14.49 15.06
C PRO A 147 0.39 15.27 13.87
N LEU A 148 -0.44 15.79 12.96
CA LEU A 148 0.01 16.40 11.70
C LEU A 148 1.02 17.54 11.91
N ARG A 149 0.74 18.45 12.83
CA ARG A 149 1.59 19.64 13.08
C ARG A 149 2.96 19.26 13.63
N GLU A 150 3.03 18.22 14.46
CA GLU A 150 4.27 17.72 15.04
C GLU A 150 5.14 17.05 13.99
N ILE A 151 4.52 16.25 13.11
CA ILE A 151 5.19 15.62 11.97
C ILE A 151 5.70 16.68 10.99
N GLN A 152 4.87 17.66 10.60
CA GLN A 152 5.28 18.75 9.71
C GLN A 152 6.49 19.51 10.26
N ARG A 153 6.45 19.89 11.55
CA ARG A 153 7.54 20.60 12.20
C ARG A 153 8.83 19.78 12.27
N SER A 154 8.74 18.49 12.58
CA SER A 154 9.90 17.62 12.79
C SER A 154 10.52 17.06 11.50
N LEU A 155 9.73 16.89 10.43
CA LEU A 155 10.17 16.22 9.21
C LEU A 155 10.22 17.12 7.97
N LEU A 156 9.49 18.25 7.93
CA LEU A 156 9.44 19.13 6.76
C LEU A 156 10.08 20.51 6.97
N GLY A 157 10.53 20.83 8.20
CA GLY A 157 10.92 22.18 8.62
C GLY A 157 12.10 22.84 7.89
N ALA A 158 12.75 22.15 6.95
CA ALA A 158 13.88 22.66 6.17
C ALA A 158 13.59 22.73 4.64
N MET A 159 12.33 22.63 4.22
CA MET A 159 11.94 22.72 2.82
C MET A 159 11.06 23.94 2.57
N TYR A 160 11.35 24.67 1.49
CA TYR A 160 10.64 25.88 1.11
C TYR A 160 10.19 25.83 -0.36
N ARG A 161 9.01 26.39 -0.64
CA ARG A 161 8.51 26.64 -1.98
C ARG A 161 8.29 28.15 -2.12
N GLY A 162 9.24 28.82 -2.77
CA GLY A 162 9.33 30.28 -2.70
C GLY A 162 9.64 30.71 -1.26
N GLU A 163 8.85 31.64 -0.72
CA GLU A 163 9.01 32.15 0.65
C GLU A 163 8.28 31.32 1.71
N ALA A 164 7.47 30.33 1.32
CA ALA A 164 6.66 29.53 2.24
C ALA A 164 7.30 28.16 2.54
N ALA A 165 7.18 27.70 3.77
CA ALA A 165 7.55 26.32 4.13
C ALA A 165 6.66 25.30 3.39
N VAL A 166 7.25 24.17 3.00
CA VAL A 166 6.51 23.08 2.37
C VAL A 166 5.70 22.33 3.43
N GLU A 167 4.39 22.52 3.41
CA GLU A 167 3.45 21.80 4.28
C GLU A 167 2.70 20.68 3.54
N LYS A 168 2.76 20.70 2.20
CA LYS A 168 2.02 19.81 1.29
C LYS A 168 2.89 18.63 0.88
N ALA A 169 3.08 17.68 1.80
CA ALA A 169 3.69 16.37 1.53
C ALA A 169 2.72 15.22 1.86
N PHE A 170 1.43 15.50 2.03
CA PHE A 170 0.43 14.51 2.44
C PHE A 170 -0.72 14.49 1.44
N THR A 171 -0.81 13.46 0.62
CA THR A 171 -1.77 13.37 -0.49
C THR A 171 -2.64 12.11 -0.47
N SER A 172 -2.36 11.19 0.45
CA SER A 172 -3.15 9.97 0.68
C SER A 172 -3.02 9.52 2.14
N THR A 173 -3.97 8.73 2.65
CA THR A 173 -3.85 8.12 3.99
C THR A 173 -2.51 7.38 4.17
N PHE A 174 -2.01 6.74 3.11
CA PHE A 174 -0.72 6.03 3.12
C PHE A 174 0.47 6.97 3.32
N SER A 175 0.46 8.17 2.74
CA SER A 175 1.50 9.18 3.01
C SER A 175 1.50 9.66 4.47
N TYR A 176 0.32 9.75 5.10
CA TYR A 176 0.21 10.06 6.53
C TYR A 176 0.73 8.91 7.40
N GLN A 177 0.44 7.65 7.03
CA GLN A 177 0.98 6.47 7.71
C GLN A 177 2.50 6.42 7.62
N MET A 178 3.08 6.57 6.43
CA MET A 178 4.54 6.64 6.25
C MET A 178 5.16 7.71 7.14
N ALA A 179 4.62 8.94 7.10
CA ALA A 179 5.12 10.04 7.89
C ALA A 179 5.05 9.80 9.40
N LEU A 180 3.96 9.19 9.90
CA LEU A 180 3.83 8.82 11.30
C LEU A 180 4.84 7.73 11.67
N ALA A 181 5.07 6.74 10.81
CA ALA A 181 6.06 5.71 11.05
C ALA A 181 7.47 6.29 11.16
N VAL A 182 7.84 7.23 10.28
CA VAL A 182 9.10 7.97 10.39
C VAL A 182 9.17 8.76 11.69
N HIS A 183 8.10 9.48 12.05
CA HIS A 183 8.03 10.29 13.26
C HIS A 183 8.16 9.46 14.54
N LEU A 184 7.56 8.27 14.57
CA LEU A 184 7.62 7.33 15.70
C LEU A 184 8.92 6.50 15.75
N GLY A 185 9.87 6.76 14.84
CA GLY A 185 11.17 6.11 14.81
C GLY A 185 11.11 4.60 14.56
N PHE A 186 10.24 4.17 13.65
CA PHE A 186 10.32 2.79 13.14
C PHE A 186 11.65 2.59 12.40
N GLU A 187 12.21 1.39 12.49
CA GLU A 187 13.47 1.03 11.84
C GLU A 187 13.22 0.36 10.49
N ARG A 188 12.01 -0.16 10.30
CA ARG A 188 11.55 -0.76 9.05
C ARG A 188 10.08 -0.48 8.79
N ILE A 189 9.77 -0.12 7.55
CA ILE A 189 8.42 0.10 7.05
C ILE A 189 8.20 -0.81 5.85
N GLU A 190 7.09 -1.54 5.84
CA GLU A 190 6.73 -2.45 4.77
C GLU A 190 5.35 -2.08 4.19
N VAL A 191 5.19 -2.21 2.88
CA VAL A 191 3.99 -1.78 2.17
C VAL A 191 3.24 -2.98 1.59
N TYR A 192 1.92 -3.06 1.83
CA TYR A 192 1.06 -4.15 1.37
C TYR A 192 -0.28 -3.60 0.87
N GLY A 193 -0.75 -4.01 -0.31
CA GLY A 193 -2.04 -3.58 -0.86
C GLY A 193 -2.12 -2.08 -1.20
N ILE A 194 -0.97 -1.44 -1.42
CA ILE A 194 -0.80 -0.03 -1.80
C ILE A 194 0.00 0.03 -3.09
N GLU A 195 -0.57 -0.47 -4.19
CA GLU A 195 0.18 -0.70 -5.43
C GLU A 195 0.36 0.58 -6.25
N LEU A 196 -0.56 1.55 -6.16
CA LEU A 196 -0.47 2.82 -6.89
C LEU A 196 -0.21 2.63 -8.41
N ALA A 197 -0.73 1.55 -8.98
CA ALA A 197 -0.33 1.02 -10.28
C ALA A 197 -1.30 1.31 -11.45
N LEU A 198 -2.27 2.23 -11.31
CA LEU A 198 -3.33 2.43 -12.33
C LEU A 198 -3.63 3.91 -12.61
N GLU A 199 -3.27 4.42 -13.80
CA GLU A 199 -3.72 5.69 -14.43
C GLU A 199 -3.63 7.03 -13.64
N ALA A 200 -3.98 8.13 -14.33
CA ALA A 200 -3.65 9.54 -14.02
C ALA A 200 -4.06 10.05 -12.62
N GLU A 201 -4.98 9.37 -11.93
CA GLU A 201 -5.47 9.77 -10.61
C GLU A 201 -4.44 9.60 -9.47
N TYR A 202 -3.33 8.91 -9.71
CA TYR A 202 -2.35 8.59 -8.66
C TYR A 202 -1.02 9.35 -8.77
N VAL A 203 -0.86 10.28 -9.70
CA VAL A 203 0.41 11.00 -9.90
C VAL A 203 0.85 11.71 -8.61
N TYR A 204 -0.04 12.49 -8.00
CA TYR A 204 0.24 13.24 -6.79
C TYR A 204 0.30 12.33 -5.53
N GLN A 205 -0.36 11.17 -5.55
CA GLN A 205 -0.27 10.18 -4.46
C GLN A 205 1.08 9.46 -4.47
N ARG A 206 1.59 9.12 -5.67
CA ARG A 206 2.91 8.52 -5.87
C ARG A 206 4.03 9.49 -5.51
N GLU A 207 3.90 10.77 -5.87
CA GLU A 207 4.89 11.80 -5.52
C GLU A 207 5.09 11.90 -4.00
N ALA A 208 4.01 12.04 -3.24
CA ALA A 208 4.11 12.12 -1.78
C ALA A 208 4.62 10.83 -1.15
N MET A 209 4.18 9.66 -1.63
CA MET A 209 4.69 8.38 -1.15
C MET A 209 6.20 8.24 -1.43
N ALA A 210 6.65 8.61 -2.63
CA ALA A 210 8.06 8.57 -3.00
C ALA A 210 8.89 9.51 -2.11
N PHE A 211 8.38 10.72 -1.85
CA PHE A 211 8.97 11.66 -0.90
C PHE A 211 9.15 11.03 0.49
N TRP A 212 8.10 10.40 1.04
CA TRP A 212 8.19 9.78 2.37
C TRP A 212 9.06 8.53 2.40
N CYS A 213 9.12 7.74 1.33
CA CYS A 213 10.09 6.65 1.19
C CYS A 213 11.52 7.20 1.23
N GLY A 214 11.80 8.28 0.49
CA GLY A 214 13.09 8.96 0.51
C GLY A 214 13.44 9.52 1.88
N MET A 215 12.49 10.18 2.55
CA MET A 215 12.65 10.71 3.92
C MET A 215 12.96 9.60 4.94
N ALA A 216 12.23 8.48 4.87
CA ALA A 216 12.46 7.32 5.72
C ALA A 216 13.87 6.76 5.48
N ASN A 217 14.22 6.51 4.22
CA ASN A 217 15.53 5.97 3.86
C ASN A 217 16.69 6.90 4.26
N GLY A 218 16.56 8.20 4.03
CA GLY A 218 17.54 9.21 4.44
C GLY A 218 17.74 9.31 5.96
N ARG A 219 16.81 8.78 6.76
CA ARG A 219 16.90 8.66 8.22
C ARG A 219 17.37 7.27 8.68
N GLY A 220 17.80 6.41 7.76
CA GLY A 220 18.25 5.06 8.07
C GLY A 220 17.13 4.04 8.27
N ILE A 221 15.89 4.38 7.92
CA ILE A 221 14.74 3.47 8.03
C ILE A 221 14.68 2.62 6.76
N GLU A 222 14.63 1.30 6.92
CA GLU A 222 14.44 0.41 5.78
C GLU A 222 13.01 0.49 5.26
N VAL A 223 12.84 0.65 3.95
CA VAL A 223 11.52 0.60 3.32
C VAL A 223 11.48 -0.58 2.37
N TRP A 224 10.49 -1.46 2.52
CA TRP A 224 10.22 -2.53 1.58
C TRP A 224 8.92 -2.26 0.82
N ILE A 225 9.02 -2.37 -0.50
CA ILE A 225 7.95 -2.14 -1.46
C ILE A 225 7.83 -3.42 -2.29
N PRO A 226 6.63 -3.99 -2.47
CA PRO A 226 6.45 -5.18 -3.28
C PRO A 226 6.60 -4.83 -4.77
N GLU A 227 7.11 -5.77 -5.58
CA GLU A 227 7.32 -5.59 -7.02
C GLU A 227 6.04 -5.19 -7.78
N ALA A 228 4.87 -5.57 -7.27
CA ALA A 228 3.57 -5.19 -7.85
C ALA A 228 3.23 -3.70 -7.66
N CYS A 229 3.96 -2.96 -6.81
CA CYS A 229 3.75 -1.55 -6.56
C CYS A 229 4.48 -0.70 -7.60
N GLY A 230 3.78 0.26 -8.20
CA GLY A 230 4.35 1.22 -9.16
C GLY A 230 5.19 2.33 -8.51
N LEU A 231 5.48 2.26 -7.22
CA LEU A 231 6.27 3.26 -6.53
C LEU A 231 7.76 3.08 -6.83
N LEU A 232 8.46 4.16 -7.22
CA LEU A 232 9.91 4.15 -7.54
C LEU A 232 10.30 3.15 -8.66
N LEU A 233 9.38 2.86 -9.59
CA LEU A 233 9.56 1.92 -10.70
C LEU A 233 9.95 2.60 -12.04
N ALA A 234 10.30 3.88 -12.01
CA ALA A 234 10.65 4.59 -13.24
C ALA A 234 12.03 4.14 -13.76
N PRO A 235 12.22 4.03 -15.09
CA PRO A 235 13.53 3.74 -15.66
C PRO A 235 14.58 4.79 -15.28
N LEU A 236 15.84 4.37 -15.26
CA LEU A 236 16.98 5.26 -15.03
C LEU A 236 17.12 6.27 -16.19
N TYR A 237 16.87 7.54 -15.89
CA TYR A 237 16.97 8.62 -16.85
C TYR A 237 18.38 8.68 -17.48
N GLY A 238 18.45 8.54 -18.80
CA GLY A 238 19.70 8.55 -19.57
C GLY A 238 20.50 7.24 -19.58
N TRP A 239 20.03 6.19 -18.91
CA TRP A 239 20.74 4.90 -18.81
C TRP A 239 19.88 3.70 -19.22
N GLU A 240 18.57 3.79 -19.02
CA GLU A 240 17.60 2.78 -19.45
C GLU A 240 16.68 3.36 -20.51
N GLU A 241 16.42 2.56 -21.55
CA GLU A 241 15.52 2.94 -22.63
C GLU A 241 14.11 3.14 -22.10
N VAL A 242 13.51 4.30 -22.39
CA VAL A 242 12.10 4.53 -22.12
C VAL A 242 11.30 3.67 -23.09
N ARG A 243 10.39 2.85 -22.60
CA ARG A 243 9.49 2.06 -23.44
C ARG A 243 8.12 2.74 -23.54
N LYS A 244 7.49 2.67 -24.71
CA LYS A 244 6.22 3.31 -25.02
C LYS A 244 5.07 2.51 -24.42
N GLY A 245 4.68 2.84 -23.18
CA GLY A 245 3.56 2.18 -22.50
C GLY A 245 3.72 0.65 -22.42
N ASP A 246 2.60 -0.07 -22.41
CA ASP A 246 2.56 -1.53 -22.25
C ASP A 246 3.04 -2.32 -23.49
N SER A 247 3.33 -1.66 -24.62
CA SER A 247 3.74 -2.35 -25.86
C SER A 247 5.19 -2.85 -25.83
N GLY A 248 6.01 -2.35 -24.90
CA GLY A 248 7.42 -2.71 -24.79
C GLY A 248 8.30 -2.14 -25.92
N GLU A 249 7.75 -1.36 -26.85
CA GLU A 249 8.52 -0.68 -27.90
C GLU A 249 9.43 0.38 -27.27
N ILE A 250 10.70 0.37 -27.65
CA ILE A 250 11.65 1.42 -27.23
C ILE A 250 11.20 2.74 -27.86
N LEU A 251 11.08 3.81 -27.05
CA LEU A 251 10.91 5.17 -27.53
C LEU A 251 12.20 5.57 -28.26
N MET A 252 12.23 5.29 -29.56
CA MET A 252 13.25 5.81 -30.44
C MET A 252 13.06 7.33 -30.61
N PRO A 253 14.15 8.11 -30.69
CA PRO A 253 14.07 9.48 -31.14
C PRO A 253 13.39 9.56 -32.52
N PRO A 254 12.72 10.68 -32.86
CA PRO A 254 12.14 10.88 -34.19
C PRO A 254 13.21 10.69 -35.27
N GLU A 255 12.83 10.11 -36.42
CA GLU A 255 13.74 10.00 -37.57
C GLU A 255 14.33 11.39 -37.91
N GLY A 256 15.66 11.50 -37.87
CA GLY A 256 16.40 12.75 -38.11
C GLY A 256 16.93 13.48 -36.87
N TRP A 257 16.69 12.96 -35.65
CA TRP A 257 17.37 13.47 -34.46
C TRP A 257 18.85 13.02 -34.44
N VAL A 258 19.75 13.99 -34.60
CA VAL A 258 21.20 13.82 -34.42
C VAL A 258 21.52 14.34 -33.03
N ASP A 259 22.20 13.56 -32.18
CA ASP A 259 22.63 14.01 -30.85
C ASP A 259 23.43 15.31 -30.98
N GLY A 260 22.80 16.42 -30.63
CA GLY A 260 23.46 17.70 -30.47
C GLY A 260 24.20 17.66 -29.15
N GLY A 261 25.54 17.57 -29.21
CA GLY A 261 26.43 17.68 -28.05
C GLY A 261 26.29 18.98 -27.28
#